data_AF-A0A8T8I3R2-F1
#
_entry.id   AF-A0A8T8I3R2-F1
#
_cell.length_a   1.000
_cell.length_b   1.000
_cell.length_c   1.000
_cell.angle_alpha   90.00
_cell.angle_beta   90.00
_cell.angle_gamma   90.00
#
_symmetry.space_group_name_H-M   'P 1'
#
loop_
_entity.id
_entity.type
_entity.pdbx_description
1 polymer ?
#
loop_
_entity_poly.entity_id
_entity_poly.type
_entity_poly.pdbx_seq_one_letter_code
_entity_poly.pdbx_strand_id
1 'polypeptide(L)'
;MAESVVHVLLTDYGQFGWGISSPQLPELIGGRESYEELVADLDKLLAFGGATDGNPRLLHLQKHRVLMSGDEFLIRIARDSKFDARWTAGQQLTAALNIADQLTPLLSVPRRPTGEALFICAEPTDTVGWIVRQLDKNDAACVVISASSEMIRTQFFGTGSVEGDDSPWATLSELGWTEETTLSEIIRQQDSGKVSRGRVVAV
;
A
#
# COMPACT_ATOMS: atom_id res chain seq x y z
N MET A 1 13.17 22.18 -7.14
CA MET A 1 12.88 20.86 -6.55
C MET A 1 11.53 20.45 -7.09
N ALA A 2 11.39 19.28 -7.71
CA ALA A 2 10.08 18.82 -8.16
C ALA A 2 9.18 18.73 -6.92
N GLU A 3 7.97 19.29 -6.97
CA GLU A 3 7.02 19.17 -5.87
C GLU A 3 6.72 17.68 -5.66
N SER A 4 6.99 17.19 -4.45
CA SER A 4 6.70 15.81 -4.09
C SER A 4 5.19 15.62 -4.01
N VAL A 5 4.65 14.68 -4.78
CA VAL A 5 3.23 14.34 -4.73
C VAL A 5 2.87 13.86 -3.32
N VAL A 6 1.83 14.44 -2.72
CA VAL A 6 1.31 14.03 -1.41
C VAL A 6 0.38 12.82 -1.59
N HIS A 7 0.65 11.71 -0.91
CA HIS A 7 -0.21 10.53 -0.93
C HIS A 7 -1.29 10.68 0.15
N VAL A 8 -2.54 10.77 -0.28
CA VAL A 8 -3.69 10.95 0.63
C VAL A 8 -4.48 9.65 0.67
N LEU A 9 -4.64 9.09 1.87
CA LEU A 9 -5.30 7.82 2.11
C LEU A 9 -6.73 8.09 2.58
N LEU A 10 -7.72 7.62 1.84
CA LEU A 10 -9.14 7.68 2.19
C LEU A 10 -9.59 6.28 2.60
N THR A 11 -9.79 6.04 3.89
CA THR A 11 -10.03 4.70 4.45
C THR A 11 -11.50 4.48 4.76
N ASP A 12 -12.10 3.47 4.15
CA ASP A 12 -13.43 2.94 4.45
C ASP A 12 -13.37 2.00 5.66
N TYR A 13 -13.97 2.41 6.79
CA TYR A 13 -14.16 1.61 8.00
C TYR A 13 -15.56 0.96 8.07
N GLY A 14 -16.28 0.91 6.94
CA GLY A 14 -17.63 0.35 6.87
C GLY A 14 -18.62 1.20 7.66
N GLN A 15 -19.27 0.60 8.65
CA GLN A 15 -20.29 1.29 9.45
C GLN A 15 -19.74 2.43 10.33
N PHE A 16 -18.42 2.50 10.52
CA PHE A 16 -17.76 3.54 11.31
C PHE A 16 -17.38 4.78 10.49
N GLY A 17 -17.78 4.81 9.21
CA GLY A 17 -17.54 5.93 8.30
C GLY A 17 -16.19 5.86 7.60
N TRP A 18 -15.70 7.03 7.19
CA TRP A 18 -14.50 7.21 6.39
C TRP A 18 -13.46 8.04 7.12
N GLY A 19 -12.20 7.63 7.06
CA GLY A 19 -11.05 8.38 7.57
C GLY A 19 -10.18 8.96 6.47
N ILE A 20 -9.42 9.99 6.79
CA ILE A 20 -8.35 10.56 5.95
C ILE A 20 -7.03 10.59 6.72
N SER A 21 -5.94 10.21 6.05
CA SER A 21 -4.57 10.33 6.56
C SER A 21 -3.55 10.47 5.43
N SER A 22 -2.29 10.78 5.76
CA SER A 22 -1.19 10.82 4.78
C SER A 22 0.17 10.57 5.46
N PRO A 23 1.03 9.69 4.91
CA PRO A 23 2.40 9.52 5.42
C PRO A 23 3.25 10.79 5.34
N GLN A 24 2.96 11.69 4.38
CA GLN A 24 3.68 12.96 4.22
C GLN A 24 3.13 14.09 5.10
N LEU A 25 1.91 13.94 5.63
CA LEU A 25 1.26 14.91 6.49
C LEU A 25 0.80 14.20 7.78
N PRO A 26 1.71 13.96 8.75
CA PRO A 26 1.36 13.20 9.97
C PRO A 26 0.24 13.82 10.80
N GLU A 27 0.06 15.13 10.72
CA GLU A 27 -1.02 15.87 11.39
C GLU A 27 -2.36 15.81 10.64
N LEU A 28 -2.39 15.24 9.43
CA LEU A 28 -3.63 15.04 8.68
C LEU A 28 -4.42 13.89 9.30
N ILE A 29 -5.34 14.24 10.19
CA ILE A 29 -6.26 13.32 10.82
C ILE A 29 -7.67 13.88 10.69
N GLY A 30 -8.59 13.09 10.17
CA GLY A 30 -9.99 13.46 10.07
C GLY A 30 -10.87 12.30 9.62
N GLY A 31 -12.18 12.52 9.63
CA GLY A 31 -13.14 11.56 9.12
C GLY A 31 -14.53 12.16 8.92
N ARG A 32 -15.37 11.43 8.18
CA ARG A 32 -16.77 11.77 7.88
C ARG A 32 -17.62 10.50 7.87
N GLU A 33 -18.94 10.66 7.91
CA GLU A 33 -19.85 9.50 7.91
C GLU A 33 -19.89 8.82 6.54
N SER A 34 -19.75 9.60 5.46
CA SER A 34 -19.79 9.12 4.09
C SER A 34 -18.57 9.51 3.25
N TYR A 35 -18.36 8.79 2.15
CA TYR A 35 -17.32 9.12 1.17
C TYR A 35 -17.57 10.49 0.54
N GLU A 36 -18.84 10.79 0.23
CA GLU A 36 -19.28 12.02 -0.40
C GLU A 36 -18.96 13.24 0.47
N GLU A 37 -19.25 13.15 1.77
CA GLU A 37 -18.88 14.18 2.74
C GLU A 37 -17.36 14.35 2.84
N LEU A 38 -16.61 13.24 2.90
CA LEU A 38 -15.16 13.29 2.98
C LEU A 38 -14.55 13.97 1.77
N VAL A 39 -15.05 13.68 0.57
CA VAL A 39 -14.62 14.32 -0.67
C VAL A 39 -15.02 15.79 -0.71
N ALA A 40 -16.22 16.14 -0.25
CA ALA A 40 -16.70 17.52 -0.22
C ALA A 40 -15.86 18.41 0.72
N ASP A 41 -15.35 17.84 1.82
CA ASP A 41 -14.51 18.55 2.78
C ASP A 41 -13.00 18.32 2.59
N LEU A 42 -12.60 17.57 1.55
CA LEU A 42 -11.22 17.12 1.34
C LEU A 42 -10.22 18.28 1.37
N ASP A 43 -10.48 19.37 0.65
CA ASP A 43 -9.57 20.52 0.58
C ASP A 43 -9.38 21.19 1.95
N LYS A 44 -10.47 21.30 2.74
CA LYS A 44 -10.40 21.88 4.09
C LYS A 44 -9.60 20.99 5.04
N LEU A 45 -9.81 19.67 4.96
CA LEU A 45 -9.09 18.70 5.77
C LEU A 45 -7.60 18.69 5.45
N LEU A 46 -7.24 18.77 4.15
CA LEU A 46 -5.86 18.85 3.72
C LEU A 46 -5.18 20.15 4.17
N ALA A 47 -5.85 21.29 4.02
CA ALA A 47 -5.33 22.57 4.49
C ALA A 47 -5.10 22.55 6.01
N PHE A 48 -6.02 21.95 6.78
CA PHE A 48 -5.86 21.76 8.22
C PHE A 48 -4.65 20.87 8.56
N GLY A 49 -4.43 19.79 7.80
CA GLY A 49 -3.27 18.90 7.93
C GLY A 49 -1.94 19.49 7.43
N GLY A 50 -1.91 20.77 7.05
CA GLY A 50 -0.70 21.48 6.63
C GLY A 50 -0.34 21.32 5.15
N ALA A 51 -1.25 20.82 4.31
CA ALA A 51 -1.04 20.84 2.87
C ALA A 51 -1.03 22.28 2.35
N THR A 52 -0.03 22.62 1.55
CA THR A 52 0.03 23.91 0.84
C THR A 52 -0.83 23.87 -0.43
N ASP A 53 -1.48 24.99 -0.73
CA ASP A 53 -2.23 25.17 -1.96
C ASP A 53 -1.34 24.87 -3.18
N GLY A 54 -1.85 24.05 -4.09
CA GLY A 54 -1.14 23.68 -5.32
C GLY A 54 -0.32 22.40 -5.25
N ASN A 55 -0.09 21.82 -4.05
CA ASN A 55 0.62 20.54 -3.95
C ASN A 55 -0.10 19.46 -4.76
N PRO A 56 0.59 18.82 -5.73
CA PRO A 56 0.00 17.68 -6.42
C PRO A 56 -0.29 16.58 -5.40
N ARG A 57 -1.50 16.01 -5.48
CA ARG A 57 -1.96 14.96 -4.57
C ARG A 57 -2.38 13.72 -5.34
N LEU A 58 -2.08 12.57 -4.77
CA LEU A 58 -2.55 11.27 -5.25
C LEU A 58 -3.46 10.66 -4.20
N LEU A 59 -4.73 10.46 -4.56
CA LEU A 59 -5.70 9.84 -3.68
C LEU A 59 -5.58 8.32 -3.75
N HIS A 60 -5.69 7.67 -2.59
CA HIS A 60 -5.76 6.22 -2.45
C HIS A 60 -7.06 5.87 -1.77
N LEU A 61 -7.85 4.98 -2.35
CA LEU A 61 -8.92 4.33 -1.62
C LEU A 61 -8.33 3.18 -0.83
N GLN A 62 -8.58 3.18 0.47
CA GLN A 62 -8.22 2.11 1.36
C GLN A 62 -9.47 1.50 1.95
N LYS A 63 -9.51 0.18 2.06
CA LYS A 63 -10.62 -0.54 2.67
C LYS A 63 -10.13 -1.35 3.85
N HIS A 64 -10.66 -1.05 5.03
CA HIS A 64 -10.38 -1.81 6.25
C HIS A 64 -11.32 -2.99 6.40
N ARG A 65 -10.76 -4.12 6.81
CA ARG A 65 -11.48 -5.38 6.99
C ARG A 65 -10.99 -6.07 8.23
N VAL A 66 -11.96 -6.57 8.99
CA VAL A 66 -11.76 -7.38 10.18
C VAL A 66 -12.43 -8.73 9.92
N LEU A 67 -11.67 -9.81 10.03
CA LEU A 67 -12.18 -11.17 9.90
C LEU A 67 -12.76 -11.66 11.22
N MET A 68 -13.55 -12.74 11.15
CA MET A 68 -14.10 -13.37 12.36
C MET A 68 -13.01 -13.92 13.30
N SER A 69 -11.81 -14.21 12.78
CA SER A 69 -10.64 -14.60 13.59
C SER A 69 -10.06 -13.44 14.41
N GLY A 70 -10.47 -12.19 14.14
CA GLY A 70 -9.85 -10.98 14.67
C GLY A 70 -8.68 -10.47 13.82
N ASP A 71 -8.30 -11.19 12.76
CA ASP A 71 -7.29 -10.69 11.82
C ASP A 71 -7.79 -9.46 11.06
N GLU A 72 -6.96 -8.43 11.02
CA GLU A 72 -7.27 -7.18 10.33
C GLU A 72 -6.37 -6.98 9.11
N PHE A 73 -6.94 -6.45 8.03
CA PHE A 73 -6.18 -6.07 6.84
C PHE A 73 -6.76 -4.86 6.13
N LEU A 74 -5.89 -4.21 5.36
CA LEU A 74 -6.17 -3.04 4.55
C LEU A 74 -5.88 -3.38 3.08
N ILE A 75 -6.80 -3.07 2.17
CA ILE A 75 -6.53 -3.12 0.72
C ILE A 75 -6.50 -1.69 0.21
N ARG A 76 -5.41 -1.28 -0.41
CA ARG A 76 -5.16 0.08 -0.90
C ARG A 76 -5.02 0.11 -2.42
N ILE A 77 -5.75 1.03 -3.05
CA ILE A 77 -5.80 1.23 -4.50
C ILE A 77 -5.68 2.72 -4.82
N ALA A 78 -4.66 3.10 -5.59
CA ALA A 78 -4.46 4.47 -6.03
C ALA A 78 -5.46 4.88 -7.13
N ARG A 79 -6.04 6.08 -6.99
CA ARG A 79 -6.95 6.73 -7.96
C ARG A 79 -6.15 7.63 -8.90
N ASP A 80 -5.59 7.04 -9.96
CA ASP A 80 -4.93 7.75 -11.06
C ASP A 80 -5.27 7.10 -12.42
N SER A 81 -4.50 7.41 -13.47
CA SER A 81 -4.68 6.85 -14.81
C SER A 81 -4.54 5.32 -14.90
N LYS A 82 -3.96 4.65 -13.90
CA LYS A 82 -3.79 3.19 -13.84
C LYS A 82 -4.80 2.53 -12.87
N PHE A 83 -5.84 3.25 -12.44
CA PHE A 83 -6.83 2.76 -11.48
C PHE A 83 -7.42 1.40 -11.86
N ASP A 84 -7.85 1.21 -13.11
CA ASP A 84 -8.55 -0.02 -13.54
C ASP A 84 -7.70 -1.29 -13.39
N ALA A 85 -6.40 -1.17 -13.66
CA ALA A 85 -5.48 -2.29 -13.61
C ALA A 85 -5.16 -2.65 -12.13
N ARG A 86 -4.96 -1.65 -11.26
CA ARG A 86 -4.85 -1.85 -9.81
C ARG A 86 -6.15 -2.35 -9.18
N TRP A 87 -7.29 -1.90 -9.69
CA TRP A 87 -8.60 -2.39 -9.28
C TRP A 87 -8.77 -3.87 -9.61
N THR A 88 -8.32 -4.31 -10.78
CA THR A 88 -8.26 -5.73 -11.15
C THR A 88 -7.42 -6.53 -10.16
N ALA A 89 -6.22 -6.08 -9.81
CA ALA A 89 -5.38 -6.73 -8.80
C ALA A 89 -6.09 -6.81 -7.43
N GLY A 90 -6.81 -5.75 -7.02
CA GLY A 90 -7.59 -5.73 -5.78
C GLY A 90 -8.77 -6.71 -5.78
N GLN A 91 -9.46 -6.86 -6.91
CA GLN A 91 -10.51 -7.87 -7.06
C GLN A 91 -9.96 -9.28 -6.95
N GLN A 92 -8.83 -9.57 -7.60
CA GLN A 92 -8.17 -10.87 -7.53
C GLN A 92 -7.68 -11.20 -6.11
N LEU A 93 -7.08 -10.22 -5.42
CA LEU A 93 -6.72 -10.36 -4.01
C LEU A 93 -7.94 -10.66 -3.15
N THR A 94 -9.04 -9.93 -3.36
CA THR A 94 -10.30 -10.15 -2.62
C THR A 94 -10.85 -11.54 -2.87
N ALA A 95 -10.79 -12.03 -4.12
CA ALA A 95 -11.18 -13.40 -4.45
C ALA A 95 -10.30 -14.44 -3.73
N ALA A 96 -8.99 -14.23 -3.74
CA ALA A 96 -8.03 -15.11 -3.06
C ALA A 96 -8.23 -15.15 -1.54
N LEU A 97 -8.51 -14.01 -0.91
CA LEU A 97 -8.81 -13.92 0.53
C LEU A 97 -10.12 -14.62 0.93
N ASN A 98 -11.03 -14.88 -0.02
CA ASN A 98 -12.25 -15.65 0.23
C ASN A 98 -12.04 -17.17 0.08
N ILE A 99 -10.84 -17.62 -0.30
CA ILE A 99 -10.48 -19.04 -0.41
C ILE A 99 -9.74 -19.45 0.88
N ALA A 100 -10.35 -20.35 1.67
CA ALA A 100 -9.85 -20.74 2.99
C ALA A 100 -8.37 -21.19 2.97
N ASP A 101 -7.98 -21.99 1.99
CA ASP A 101 -6.61 -22.51 1.86
C ASP A 101 -5.58 -21.41 1.50
N GLN A 102 -6.03 -20.29 0.92
CA GLN A 102 -5.17 -19.18 0.53
C GLN A 102 -5.12 -18.07 1.58
N LEU A 103 -6.15 -17.98 2.43
CA LEU A 103 -6.29 -16.93 3.43
C LEU A 103 -5.12 -16.89 4.41
N THR A 104 -4.82 -18.00 5.08
CA THR A 104 -3.75 -18.04 6.10
C THR A 104 -2.38 -17.67 5.52
N PRO A 105 -1.94 -18.23 4.37
CA PRO A 105 -0.71 -17.79 3.72
C PRO A 105 -0.71 -16.30 3.34
N LEU A 106 -1.84 -15.77 2.84
CA LEU A 106 -1.95 -14.36 2.46
C LEU A 106 -1.92 -13.42 3.66
N LEU A 107 -2.37 -13.84 4.84
CA LEU A 107 -2.33 -13.05 6.06
C LEU A 107 -1.04 -13.22 6.88
N SER A 108 -0.19 -14.18 6.50
CA SER A 108 1.14 -14.39 7.10
C SER A 108 2.18 -13.42 6.55
N VAL A 109 1.76 -12.19 6.27
CA VAL A 109 2.57 -11.08 5.76
C VAL A 109 3.00 -10.19 6.92
N PRO A 110 4.08 -9.40 6.75
CA PRO A 110 4.45 -8.39 7.73
C PRO A 110 3.25 -7.48 8.06
N ARG A 111 3.08 -7.21 9.36
CA ARG A 111 2.01 -6.36 9.87
C ARG A 111 2.55 -4.94 10.07
N ARG A 112 1.64 -3.97 9.95
CA ARG A 112 1.90 -2.59 10.35
C ARG A 112 2.10 -2.53 11.87
N PRO A 113 2.71 -1.46 12.41
CA PRO A 113 2.77 -1.23 13.86
C PRO A 113 1.39 -1.19 14.55
N THR A 114 0.33 -0.85 13.80
CA THR A 114 -1.06 -0.87 14.25
C THR A 114 -1.71 -2.26 14.24
N GLY A 115 -1.02 -3.29 13.72
CA GLY A 115 -1.41 -4.70 13.77
C GLY A 115 -2.07 -5.25 12.49
N GLU A 116 -2.51 -4.40 11.57
CA GLU A 116 -3.15 -4.83 10.33
C GLU A 116 -2.13 -5.30 9.29
N ALA A 117 -2.54 -6.20 8.38
CA ALA A 117 -1.79 -6.45 7.16
C ALA A 117 -2.13 -5.39 6.10
N LEU A 118 -1.15 -4.72 5.50
CA LEU A 118 -1.38 -3.77 4.42
C LEU A 118 -1.12 -4.41 3.06
N PHE A 119 -2.12 -4.40 2.18
CA PHE A 119 -1.99 -4.78 0.79
C PHE A 119 -2.08 -3.54 -0.11
N ILE A 120 -1.07 -3.31 -0.94
CA ILE A 120 -1.05 -2.22 -1.93
C ILE A 120 -1.19 -2.84 -3.32
N CYS A 121 -2.29 -2.57 -4.00
CA CYS A 121 -2.46 -2.99 -5.39
C CYS A 121 -1.61 -2.08 -6.28
N ALA A 122 -0.78 -2.67 -7.15
CA ALA A 122 0.17 -1.94 -7.97
C ALA A 122 0.27 -2.51 -9.38
N GLU A 123 0.84 -1.71 -10.28
CA GLU A 123 1.15 -2.09 -11.66
C GLU A 123 2.65 -2.40 -11.84
N PRO A 124 3.03 -3.26 -12.80
CA PRO A 124 4.44 -3.57 -13.06
C PRO A 124 5.31 -2.33 -13.36
N THR A 125 4.71 -1.25 -13.85
CA THR A 125 5.41 0.00 -14.16
C THR A 125 5.54 0.95 -12.97
N ASP A 126 4.93 0.63 -11.83
CA ASP A 126 5.10 1.42 -10.61
C ASP A 126 6.52 1.21 -10.06
N THR A 127 7.09 2.27 -9.49
CA THR A 127 8.46 2.26 -8.97
C THR A 127 8.48 1.93 -7.48
N VAL A 128 9.62 1.43 -6.99
CA VAL A 128 9.84 1.22 -5.56
C VAL A 128 9.59 2.51 -4.77
N GLY A 129 10.09 3.65 -5.26
CA GLY A 129 9.87 4.97 -4.67
C GLY A 129 8.39 5.31 -4.51
N TRP A 130 7.57 5.00 -5.51
CA TRP A 130 6.12 5.20 -5.45
C TRP A 130 5.43 4.30 -4.41
N ILE A 131 5.92 3.07 -4.21
CA ILE A 131 5.42 2.16 -3.18
C ILE A 131 5.81 2.65 -1.79
N VAL A 132 7.10 2.91 -1.54
CA VAL A 132 7.60 3.23 -0.20
C VAL A 132 7.08 4.58 0.30
N ARG A 133 6.80 5.53 -0.60
CA ARG A 133 6.13 6.81 -0.25
C ARG A 133 4.70 6.62 0.28
N GLN A 134 4.10 5.45 0.14
CA GLN A 134 2.79 5.16 0.72
C GLN A 134 2.88 4.64 2.17
N LEU A 135 4.08 4.37 2.66
CA LEU A 135 4.30 3.75 3.97
C LEU A 135 4.67 4.81 5.00
N ASP A 136 4.15 4.65 6.22
CA ASP A 136 4.63 5.40 7.38
C ASP A 136 6.05 4.92 7.76
N LYS A 137 6.67 5.56 8.76
CA LYS A 137 7.94 5.08 9.32
C LYS A 137 7.72 3.75 10.06
N ASN A 138 8.62 2.78 9.86
CA ASN A 138 8.55 1.44 10.46
C ASN A 138 7.34 0.63 9.99
N ASP A 139 6.80 0.95 8.81
CA ASP A 139 5.60 0.33 8.26
C ASP A 139 5.99 -0.73 7.21
N ALA A 140 5.06 -1.65 6.91
CA ALA A 140 5.27 -2.69 5.94
C ALA A 140 4.00 -3.00 5.14
N ALA A 141 4.20 -3.43 3.90
CA ALA A 141 3.12 -3.79 3.00
C ALA A 141 3.47 -4.98 2.11
N CYS A 142 2.43 -5.73 1.75
CA CYS A 142 2.40 -6.68 0.65
C CYS A 142 1.90 -5.96 -0.61
N VAL A 143 2.80 -5.73 -1.56
CA VAL A 143 2.45 -5.22 -2.89
C VAL A 143 1.88 -6.36 -3.71
N VAL A 144 0.71 -6.13 -4.30
CA VAL A 144 -0.03 -7.10 -5.10
C VAL A 144 -0.14 -6.61 -6.53
N ILE A 145 0.30 -7.45 -7.47
CA ILE A 145 0.32 -7.17 -8.91
C ILE A 145 -0.47 -8.26 -9.61
N SER A 146 -1.32 -7.88 -10.57
CA SER A 146 -1.98 -8.85 -11.44
C SER A 146 -0.94 -9.46 -12.40
N ALA A 147 -0.72 -10.77 -12.31
CA ALA A 147 0.21 -11.48 -13.19
C ALA A 147 -0.52 -12.10 -14.40
N SER A 148 -1.78 -12.49 -14.21
CA SER A 148 -2.72 -12.94 -15.24
C SER A 148 -4.15 -12.70 -14.76
N SER A 149 -5.17 -13.12 -15.51
CA SER A 149 -6.58 -13.01 -15.10
C SER A 149 -6.92 -13.75 -13.80
N GLU A 150 -6.13 -14.75 -13.41
CA GLU A 150 -6.42 -15.62 -12.25
C GLU A 150 -5.24 -15.71 -11.26
N MET A 151 -4.16 -14.96 -11.51
CA MET A 151 -2.94 -15.04 -10.71
C MET A 151 -2.53 -13.65 -10.27
N ILE A 152 -2.30 -13.52 -8.96
CA ILE A 152 -1.60 -12.39 -8.38
C ILE A 152 -0.16 -12.77 -8.05
N ARG A 153 0.74 -11.79 -8.14
CA ARG A 153 2.08 -11.86 -7.60
C ARG A 153 2.19 -10.91 -6.43
N THR A 154 2.91 -11.34 -5.40
CA THR A 154 3.15 -10.55 -4.20
C THR A 154 4.63 -10.23 -4.02
N GLN A 155 4.91 -9.06 -3.45
CA GLN A 155 6.24 -8.61 -3.06
C GLN A 155 6.14 -7.78 -1.77
N PHE A 156 7.00 -8.03 -0.80
CA PHE A 156 6.98 -7.31 0.48
C PHE A 156 7.92 -6.12 0.45
N PHE A 157 7.42 -4.98 0.92
CA PHE A 157 8.17 -3.74 1.11
C PHE A 157 7.94 -3.21 2.52
N GLY A 158 8.94 -2.54 3.07
CA GLY A 158 8.87 -1.89 4.37
C GLY A 158 9.79 -0.70 4.45
N THR A 159 9.64 0.07 5.53
CA THR A 159 10.50 1.22 5.86
C THR A 159 11.09 1.02 7.25
N GLY A 160 12.32 1.49 7.48
CA GLY A 160 12.93 1.47 8.82
C GLY A 160 13.02 0.07 9.45
N SER A 161 12.70 -0.03 10.74
CA SER A 161 12.69 -1.32 11.46
C SER A 161 11.27 -1.85 11.51
N VAL A 162 10.95 -2.85 10.70
CA VAL A 162 9.64 -3.51 10.73
C VAL A 162 9.56 -4.38 11.99
N GLU A 163 8.78 -3.94 12.98
CA GLU A 163 8.63 -4.62 14.27
C GLU A 163 7.85 -5.95 14.12
N GLY A 164 8.18 -6.92 14.97
CA GLY A 164 7.44 -8.19 15.07
C GLY A 164 7.74 -9.21 13.97
N ASP A 165 8.79 -8.98 13.16
CA ASP A 165 9.22 -9.89 12.11
C ASP A 165 10.70 -10.28 12.26
N ASP A 166 10.95 -11.54 12.63
CA ASP A 166 12.31 -12.10 12.78
C ASP A 166 12.96 -12.46 11.43
N SER A 167 12.27 -12.28 10.30
CA SER A 167 12.79 -12.64 8.99
C SER A 167 13.81 -11.61 8.47
N PRO A 168 14.85 -12.03 7.73
CA PRO A 168 15.84 -11.09 7.20
C PRO A 168 15.23 -10.19 6.12
N TRP A 169 15.35 -8.88 6.33
CA TRP A 169 15.02 -7.85 5.34
C TRP A 169 16.29 -7.45 4.58
N ALA A 170 16.22 -7.45 3.25
CA ALA A 170 17.28 -6.92 2.41
C ALA A 170 17.01 -5.44 2.09
N THR A 171 18.04 -4.62 2.13
CA THR A 171 17.97 -3.21 1.71
C THR A 171 17.91 -3.10 0.19
N LEU A 172 17.39 -1.98 -0.33
CA LEU A 172 17.42 -1.70 -1.77
C LEU A 172 18.85 -1.78 -2.34
N SER A 173 19.84 -1.23 -1.63
CA SER A 173 21.24 -1.25 -2.05
C SER A 173 21.83 -2.66 -2.15
N GLU A 174 21.52 -3.56 -1.22
CA GLU A 174 21.99 -4.96 -1.26
C GLU A 174 21.45 -5.71 -2.47
N LEU A 175 20.24 -5.34 -2.92
CA LEU A 175 19.60 -5.91 -4.10
C LEU A 175 19.98 -5.18 -5.41
N GLY A 176 20.77 -4.11 -5.32
CA GLY A 176 21.11 -3.26 -6.46
C GLY A 176 19.91 -2.51 -7.04
N TRP A 177 18.89 -2.23 -6.22
CA TRP A 177 17.69 -1.48 -6.58
C TRP A 177 17.78 -0.03 -6.12
N THR A 178 16.97 0.81 -6.75
CA THR A 178 16.82 2.23 -6.43
C THR A 178 15.34 2.56 -6.33
N GLU A 179 15.01 3.77 -5.87
CA GLU A 179 13.62 4.24 -5.90
C GLU A 179 13.01 4.28 -7.31
N GLU A 180 13.84 4.38 -8.36
CA GLU A 180 13.39 4.38 -9.75
C GLU A 180 13.19 2.96 -10.32
N THR A 181 13.66 1.93 -9.61
CA THR A 181 13.47 0.54 -10.04
C THR A 181 11.98 0.21 -10.07
N THR A 182 11.52 -0.32 -11.21
CA THR A 182 10.12 -0.71 -11.39
C THR A 182 9.84 -2.10 -10.86
N LEU A 183 8.59 -2.38 -10.51
CA LEU A 183 8.15 -3.71 -10.12
C LEU A 183 8.40 -4.75 -11.24
N SER A 184 8.30 -4.35 -12.51
CA SER A 184 8.60 -5.22 -13.66
C SER A 184 10.08 -5.62 -13.73
N GLU A 185 10.99 -4.73 -13.35
CA GLU A 185 12.41 -5.03 -13.30
C GLU A 185 12.73 -5.99 -12.16
N ILE A 186 12.12 -5.78 -10.99
CA ILE A 186 12.21 -6.70 -9.83
C ILE A 186 11.73 -8.09 -10.23
N ILE A 187 10.54 -8.16 -10.83
CA ILE A 187 9.93 -9.38 -11.35
C ILE A 187 10.91 -10.13 -12.26
N ARG A 188 11.47 -9.44 -13.25
CA ARG A 188 12.42 -10.01 -14.21
C ARG A 188 13.69 -10.53 -13.53
N GLN A 189 14.23 -9.79 -12.56
CA GLN A 189 15.42 -10.22 -11.83
C GLN A 189 15.15 -11.48 -11.00
N GLN A 190 14.01 -11.54 -10.34
CA GLN A 190 13.58 -12.71 -9.55
C GLN A 190 13.34 -13.94 -10.43
N ASP A 191 12.67 -13.77 -11.57
CA ASP A 191 12.37 -14.87 -12.49
C ASP A 191 13.65 -15.39 -13.17
N SER A 192 14.67 -14.53 -13.32
CA SER A 192 16.01 -14.94 -13.79
C SER A 192 16.88 -15.59 -12.71
N GLY A 193 16.40 -15.69 -11.46
CA GLY A 193 17.16 -16.23 -10.33
C GLY A 193 18.31 -15.35 -9.84
N LYS A 194 18.46 -14.12 -10.37
CA LYS A 194 19.49 -13.17 -9.94
C LYS A 194 19.28 -12.70 -8.50
N VAL A 195 18.02 -12.63 -8.08
CA VAL A 195 17.61 -12.20 -6.73
C VAL A 195 16.53 -13.17 -6.24
N SER A 196 16.63 -13.63 -5.00
CA SER A 196 15.56 -14.44 -4.41
C SER A 196 14.31 -13.60 -4.14
N ARG A 197 13.13 -14.22 -4.17
CA ARG A 197 11.94 -13.57 -3.60
C ARG A 197 12.18 -13.38 -2.10
N GLY A 198 12.04 -12.15 -1.62
CA GLY A 198 12.39 -11.79 -0.25
C GLY A 198 11.69 -10.53 0.22
N ARG A 199 11.95 -10.13 1.46
CA ARG A 199 11.43 -8.91 2.07
C ARG A 199 12.41 -7.76 1.87
N VAL A 200 11.91 -6.57 1.57
CA VAL A 200 12.72 -5.46 1.06
C VAL A 200 12.45 -4.21 1.87
N VAL A 201 13.49 -3.60 2.43
CA VAL A 201 13.36 -2.37 3.22
C VAL A 201 14.01 -1.19 2.51
N ALA A 202 13.28 -0.07 2.45
CA ALA A 202 13.87 1.23 2.14
C ALA A 202 14.39 1.86 3.44
N VAL A 203 15.69 2.14 3.45
CA VAL A 203 16.42 2.76 4.57
C VAL A 203 16.51 4.26 4.35
#